data_AF-I3UAG9-F1
#
_entry.id   AF-I3UAG9-F1
#
_cell.length_a   1.000
_cell.length_b   1.000
_cell.length_c   1.000
_cell.angle_alpha   90.00
_cell.angle_beta   90.00
_cell.angle_gamma   90.00
#
_symmetry.space_group_name_H-M   'P 1'
#
loop_
_entity.id
_entity.type
_entity.pdbx_description
1 polymer ?
#
loop_
_entity_poly.entity_id
_entity_poly.type
_entity_poly.pdbx_seq_one_letter_code
_entity_poly.pdbx_strand_id
1 'polypeptide(L)' 'MLEFAGAVMVISHDRWFLDRIATHILAFEGDSNVVFFDGNYQEYEADKKKRLGEEGAKPRRIRYKALK' A
#
# COMPACT_ATOMS: atom_id res chain seq x y z
N MET A 1 18.04 -6.78 -16.66
CA MET A 1 18.44 -5.50 -16.04
C MET A 1 17.43 -5.17 -14.94
N LEU A 2 17.58 -5.83 -13.78
CA LEU A 2 16.69 -5.70 -12.62
C LEU A 2 17.48 -6.06 -11.33
N GLU A 3 18.80 -5.89 -11.35
CA GLU A 3 19.67 -6.36 -10.26
C GLU A 3 20.25 -5.16 -9.53
N PHE A 4 19.39 -4.50 -8.74
CA PHE A 4 19.86 -3.68 -7.64
C PHE A 4 19.85 -4.57 -6.39
N ALA A 5 21.03 -4.95 -5.92
CA ALA A 5 21.20 -5.82 -4.74
C ALA A 5 20.96 -5.09 -3.40
N GLY A 6 20.11 -4.06 -3.41
CA GLY A 6 19.80 -3.24 -2.24
C GLY A 6 18.30 -3.14 -2.01
N ALA A 7 17.91 -2.61 -0.86
CA ALA A 7 16.52 -2.32 -0.56
C ALA A 7 16.12 -0.98 -1.20
N VAL A 8 14.99 -0.96 -1.91
CA VAL A 8 14.41 0.26 -2.49
C VAL A 8 13.01 0.43 -1.91
N MET A 9 12.75 1.58 -1.31
CA MET A 9 11.41 1.98 -0.87
C MET A 9 10.88 3.03 -1.84
N VAL A 10 9.79 2.72 -2.54
CA VAL A 10 9.16 3.64 -3.49
C VAL A 10 7.73 3.93 -3.08
N ILE A 11 7.37 5.21 -3.01
CA ILE A 11 5.99 5.66 -2.82
C ILE A 11 5.47 6.10 -4.19
N SER A 12 4.52 5.35 -4.73
CA SER A 12 3.85 5.69 -5.99
C SER A 12 2.34 5.49 -5.86
N HIS A 13 1.58 6.24 -6.64
CA HIS A 13 0.14 6.04 -6.79
C HIS A 13 -0.21 5.25 -8.07
N ASP A 14 0.78 4.93 -8.90
CA ASP A 14 0.58 4.14 -10.11
C ASP A 14 0.57 2.64 -9.80
N ARG A 15 -0.60 2.03 -9.95
CA ARG A 15 -0.83 0.61 -9.67
C ARG A 15 0.01 -0.30 -10.56
N TRP A 16 0.18 0.05 -11.84
CA TRP A 16 0.94 -0.76 -12.80
C TRP A 16 2.42 -0.79 -12.47
N PHE A 17 2.94 0.32 -11.95
CA PHE A 17 4.31 0.42 -11.49
C PHE A 17 4.53 -0.42 -10.24
N LEU A 18 3.68 -0.25 -9.22
CA LEU A 18 3.78 -1.01 -7.97
C LEU A 18 3.67 -2.52 -8.21
N ASP A 19 2.76 -2.96 -9.08
CA ASP A 19 2.58 -4.38 -9.38
C ASP A 19 3.83 -5.03 -10.00
N ARG A 20 4.64 -4.28 -10.75
CA ARG A 20 5.86 -4.79 -11.39
C ARG A 20 7.10 -4.82 -10.50
N ILE A 21 7.17 -3.94 -9.49
CA ILE A 21 8.39 -3.75 -8.69
C ILE A 21 8.22 -4.10 -7.22
N ALA A 22 6.99 -4.11 -6.70
CA ALA A 22 6.75 -4.33 -5.28
C ALA A 22 6.79 -5.83 -4.97
N THR A 23 7.75 -6.20 -4.13
CA THR A 23 7.77 -7.51 -3.45
C THR A 23 7.02 -7.46 -2.13
N HIS A 24 6.89 -6.26 -1.56
CA HIS A 24 6.16 -6.02 -0.31
C HIS A 24 5.37 -4.71 -0.44
N ILE A 25 4.17 -4.70 0.14
CA ILE A 25 3.32 -3.52 0.19
C ILE A 25 3.25 -3.03 1.62
N LEU A 26 3.65 -1.77 1.81
CA LEU A 26 3.46 -1.05 3.07
C LEU A 26 2.22 -0.18 2.93
N ALA A 27 1.16 -0.58 3.61
CA ALA A 27 -0.16 0.00 3.50
C ALA A 27 -0.52 0.84 4.72
N PHE A 28 -0.94 2.08 4.46
CA PHE A 28 -1.51 2.95 5.47
C PHE A 28 -3.05 2.86 5.38
N GLU A 29 -3.67 2.11 6.28
CA GLU A 29 -5.11 1.83 6.26
C GLU A 29 -5.95 2.86 7.03
N GLY A 30 -5.29 3.85 7.63
CA GLY A 30 -5.92 4.87 8.46
C GLY A 30 -5.96 4.48 9.93
N ASP A 31 -6.38 5.44 10.76
CA ASP A 31 -6.33 5.31 12.24
C ASP A 31 -4.91 5.02 12.77
N SER A 32 -3.88 5.52 12.08
CA SER A 32 -2.46 5.27 12.38
C SER A 32 -2.04 3.80 12.29
N ASN A 33 -2.83 2.95 11.63
CA ASN A 33 -2.46 1.56 11.37
C ASN A 33 -1.62 1.43 10.10
N VAL A 34 -0.46 0.79 10.26
CA VAL A 34 0.44 0.43 9.18
C VAL A 34 0.42 -1.09 9.05
N VAL A 35 0.03 -1.57 7.87
CA VAL A 35 0.03 -3.00 7.55
C VAL A 35 1.17 -3.26 6.60
N PHE A 36 2.04 -4.20 6.98
CA PHE A 36 3.07 -4.73 6.11
C PHE A 36 2.58 -6.03 5.50
N PHE A 37 2.47 -6.06 4.18
CA PHE A 37 2.00 -7.20 3.42
C PHE A 37 3.13 -7.73 2.53
N ASP A 38 3.40 -9.03 2.63
CA ASP A 38 4.35 -9.75 1.79
C ASP A 38 3.61 -10.22 0.53
N GLY A 39 3.96 -9.66 -0.62
CA GLY A 39 3.25 -9.91 -1.88
C GLY A 39 3.05 -8.64 -2.72
N ASN A 40 2.47 -8.84 -3.90
CA ASN A 40 2.24 -7.76 -4.86
C ASN A 40 1.02 -6.90 -4.47
N TYR A 41 0.76 -5.85 -5.27
CA TYR A 41 -0.37 -4.95 -5.03
C TYR A 41 -1.74 -5.64 -5.14
N GLN A 42 -1.91 -6.59 -6.08
CA GLN A 42 -3.18 -7.28 -6.28
C GLN A 42 -3.54 -8.20 -5.12
N GLU A 43 -2.55 -8.93 -4.60
CA GLU A 43 -2.70 -9.80 -3.43
C GLU A 43 -3.08 -8.98 -2.20
N TYR A 44 -2.40 -7.85 -2.00
CA TYR A 44 -2.77 -6.90 -0.96
C TYR A 44 -4.19 -6.35 -1.16
N GLU A 45 -4.62 -6.00 -2.38
CA GLU A 45 -5.99 -5.51 -2.62
C GLU A 45 -7.04 -6.59 -2.30
N ALA A 46 -6.76 -7.85 -2.60
CA ALA A 46 -7.63 -8.98 -2.29
C ALA A 46 -7.71 -9.25 -0.77
N ASP A 47 -6.57 -9.23 -0.07
CA ASP A 47 -6.51 -9.36 1.40
C ASP A 47 -7.25 -8.20 2.07
N LYS A 48 -7.00 -6.97 1.60
CA LYS A 48 -7.68 -5.77 2.08
C LYS A 48 -9.19 -5.87 1.92
N LYS A 49 -9.69 -6.30 0.76
CA LYS A 49 -11.14 -6.51 0.55
C LYS A 49 -11.71 -7.57 1.48
N LYS A 50 -10.96 -8.65 1.76
CA LYS A 50 -11.38 -9.68 2.73
C LYS A 50 -11.40 -9.17 4.17
N ARG A 51 -10.42 -8.36 4.57
CA ARG A 51 -10.28 -7.84 5.95
C ARG A 51 -11.24 -6.70 6.27
N LEU A 52 -11.33 -5.71 5.37
CA LEU A 52 -12.05 -4.45 5.61
C LEU A 52 -13.45 -4.43 4.98
N GLY A 53 -13.79 -5.41 4.13
CA GLY A 53 -15.01 -5.40 3.32
C GLY A 53 -15.03 -4.27 2.28
N GLU A 54 -16.09 -4.19 1.47
CA GLU A 54 -16.23 -3.15 0.43
C GLU A 54 -16.28 -1.71 1.00
N GLU A 55 -16.74 -1.56 2.24
CA GLU A 55 -16.91 -0.27 2.92
C GLU A 55 -15.60 0.31 3.45
N GLY A 56 -14.66 -0.54 3.92
CA GLY A 56 -13.35 -0.11 4.42
C GLY A 56 -12.26 -0.02 3.33
N ALA A 57 -12.50 -0.62 2.16
CA ALA A 57 -11.62 -0.48 0.99
C ALA A 57 -11.69 0.92 0.35
N LYS A 58 -12.75 1.70 0.62
CA LYS A 58 -12.88 3.07 0.13
C LYS A 58 -11.75 3.94 0.72
N PRO A 59 -10.99 4.67 -0.11
CA PRO A 59 -9.93 5.54 0.38
C PRO A 59 -10.55 6.64 1.26
N ARG A 60 -10.44 6.47 2.58
CA ARG A 60 -10.80 7.53 3.53
C ARG A 60 -9.69 8.57 3.48
N ARG A 61 -10.03 9.75 2.97
CA ARG A 61 -9.10 10.87 2.90
C ARG A 61 -8.82 11.35 4.32
N ILE A 62 -7.70 10.92 4.89
CA ILE A 62 -7.24 11.41 6.20
C ILE A 62 -6.82 12.87 6.02
N ARG A 63 -7.67 13.79 6.46
CA ARG A 63 -7.36 15.21 6.51
C ARG A 63 -6.48 15.43 7.75
N TYR A 64 -5.17 15.42 7.57
CA TYR A 64 -4.27 15.90 8.61
C TYR A 64 -4.50 17.40 8.80
N LYS A 65 -4.69 17.83 10.05
CA LYS A 65 -4.67 19.26 10.39
C LYS A 65 -3.27 19.79 10.08
N ALA A 66 -3.20 20.94 9.40
CA ALA A 66 -1.95 21.65 9.24
C ALA A 66 -1.34 21.93 10.62
N LEU A 67 -0.10 21.51 10.82
CA LEU A 67 0.69 21.90 11.99
C LEU A 67 0.88 23.42 11.94
N LYS A 68 0.57 24.09 13.05
CA LYS A 68 0.67 25.55 13.23
C LYS A 68 2.07 25.92 13.70
#